data_AF-A0A263BX94-F1
#
_entry.id   AF-A0A263BX94-F1
#
_cell.length_a   1.000
_cell.length_b   1.000
_cell.length_c   1.000
_cell.angle_alpha   90.00
_cell.angle_beta   90.00
_cell.angle_gamma   90.00
#
_symmetry.space_group_name_H-M   'P 1'
#
loop_
_entity.id
_entity.type
_entity.pdbx_description
1 polymer ?
#
loop_
_entity_poly.entity_id
_entity_poly.type
_entity_poly.pdbx_seq_one_letter_code
_entity_poly.pdbx_strand_id
1 'polypeptide(L)' 'MKEKKTLPDELLTVLQQLTMNGDIKMAGIALKLYLVRCWKMEGKEATELTRRWFRKHYPKHLAIYLKKRYG' A
#
# COMPACT_ATOMS: atom_id res chain seq x y z
N MET A 1 9.12 -24.22 -7.11
CA MET A 1 9.06 -22.83 -7.65
C MET A 1 8.53 -21.93 -6.55
N LYS A 2 9.21 -20.82 -6.21
CA LYS A 2 8.62 -19.80 -5.32
C LYS A 2 7.54 -19.09 -6.13
N GLU A 3 6.28 -19.41 -5.88
CA GLU A 3 5.14 -18.72 -6.48
C GLU A 3 5.37 -17.21 -6.33
N LYS A 4 5.42 -16.47 -7.44
CA LYS A 4 5.56 -15.02 -7.42
C LYS A 4 4.30 -14.48 -6.74
N LYS A 5 4.39 -14.16 -5.45
CA LYS A 5 3.29 -13.53 -4.71
C LYS A 5 2.96 -12.19 -5.36
N THR A 6 1.94 -12.17 -6.20
CA THR A 6 1.37 -10.98 -6.81
C THR A 6 0.15 -10.53 -6.02
N LEU A 7 -0.10 -9.22 -5.99
CA LEU A 7 -1.34 -8.71 -5.40
C LEU A 7 -2.51 -9.08 -6.33
N PRO A 8 -3.66 -9.51 -5.80
CA PRO A 8 -4.86 -9.74 -6.60
C PRO A 8 -5.33 -8.46 -7.30
N ASP A 9 -5.90 -8.58 -8.49
CA ASP A 9 -6.35 -7.43 -9.29
C ASP A 9 -7.45 -6.60 -8.58
N GLU A 10 -8.31 -7.27 -7.82
CA GLU A 10 -9.31 -6.60 -6.98
C GLU A 10 -8.66 -5.68 -5.94
N LEU A 11 -7.60 -6.17 -5.28
CA LEU A 11 -6.86 -5.38 -4.31
C LEU A 11 -6.16 -4.21 -5.01
N LEU A 12 -5.56 -4.43 -6.18
CA LEU A 12 -4.93 -3.36 -6.96
C LEU A 12 -5.94 -2.26 -7.32
N THR A 13 -7.15 -2.65 -7.72
CA THR A 13 -8.24 -1.73 -8.05
C THR A 13 -8.65 -0.89 -6.84
N VAL A 14 -8.83 -1.52 -5.67
CA VAL A 14 -9.16 -0.81 -4.42
C VAL A 14 -8.04 0.16 -4.03
N LEU A 15 -6.78 -0.27 -4.12
CA LEU A 15 -5.64 0.59 -3.79
C LEU A 15 -5.55 1.79 -4.73
N GLN A 16 -5.82 1.59 -6.02
CA GLN A 16 -5.85 2.66 -7.01
C GLN A 16 -6.97 3.67 -6.70
N GLN A 17 -8.20 3.20 -6.50
CA GLN A 17 -9.35 4.07 -6.21
C GLN A 17 -9.14 4.89 -4.94
N LEU A 18 -8.71 4.25 -3.85
CA LEU A 18 -8.39 4.95 -2.61
C LEU A 18 -7.28 5.99 -2.81
N THR A 19 -6.25 5.66 -3.59
CA THR A 19 -5.14 6.59 -3.84
C THR A 19 -5.57 7.78 -4.68
N MET A 20 -6.34 7.56 -5.75
CA MET A 20 -6.85 8.61 -6.62
C MET A 20 -7.80 9.56 -5.89
N ASN A 21 -8.58 9.04 -4.94
CA ASN A 21 -9.47 9.84 -4.08
C ASN A 21 -8.72 10.61 -2.98
N GLY A 22 -7.41 10.41 -2.85
CA GLY A 22 -6.58 11.05 -1.82
C GLY A 22 -6.52 10.30 -0.48
N ASP A 23 -7.22 9.17 -0.36
CA ASP A 23 -7.27 8.31 0.82
C ASP A 23 -6.04 7.38 0.94
N ILE A 24 -4.84 7.94 0.76
CA ILE A 24 -3.55 7.24 0.86
C ILE A 24 -3.42 6.45 2.18
N LYS A 25 -3.95 6.99 3.28
CA LYS A 25 -3.93 6.30 4.59
C LYS A 25 -4.72 4.99 4.56
N MET A 26 -5.93 5.01 3.99
CA MET A 26 -6.77 3.81 3.88
C MET A 26 -6.18 2.82 2.89
N ALA A 27 -5.63 3.30 1.78
CA ALA A 27 -4.91 2.46 0.83
C ALA A 27 -3.72 1.74 1.51
N GLY A 28 -2.94 2.47 2.32
CA GLY A 28 -1.86 1.89 3.12
C GLY A 28 -2.31 0.85 4.14
N ILE A 29 -3.44 1.09 4.83
CA ILE A 29 -4.01 0.14 5.79
C ILE A 29 -4.47 -1.14 5.07
N ALA A 30 -5.18 -1.01 3.95
CA ALA A 30 -5.67 -2.14 3.16
C ALA A 30 -4.52 -3.04 2.69
N LEU A 31 -3.47 -2.45 2.11
CA LEU A 31 -2.30 -3.20 1.67
C LEU A 31 -1.59 -3.89 2.85
N LYS A 32 -1.35 -3.16 3.95
CA LYS A 32 -0.69 -3.75 5.14
C LYS A 32 -1.51 -4.92 5.70
N LEU A 33 -2.83 -4.79 5.82
CA LEU A 33 -3.69 -5.86 6.32
C LEU A 33 -3.66 -7.09 5.41
N TYR A 34 -3.65 -6.89 4.10
CA TYR A 34 -3.51 -8.00 3.14
C TYR A 34 -2.17 -8.72 3.31
N LEU A 35 -1.06 -7.98 3.41
CA LEU A 35 0.27 -8.55 3.61
C LEU A 35 0.36 -9.37 4.93
N VAL A 36 -0.23 -8.87 6.01
CA VAL A 36 -0.26 -9.59 7.30
C VAL A 36 -1.18 -10.81 7.24
N ARG A 37 -2.40 -10.67 6.72
CA ARG A 37 -3.42 -11.74 6.80
C ARG A 37 -3.22 -12.82 5.73
N CYS A 38 -2.93 -12.43 4.50
CA CYS A 38 -2.85 -13.32 3.36
C CYS A 38 -1.41 -13.79 3.12
N TRP A 39 -0.43 -12.89 3.23
CA TRP A 39 0.98 -13.26 3.00
C TRP A 39 1.72 -13.68 4.27
N LYS A 40 1.06 -13.60 5.44
CA LYS A 40 1.60 -13.97 6.76
C LYS A 40 2.89 -13.23 7.11
N MET A 41 3.02 -11.99 6.64
CA MET A 41 4.18 -11.16 6.94
C MET A 41 4.09 -10.58 8.36
N GLU A 42 5.25 -10.35 8.97
CA GLU A 42 5.30 -9.64 10.24
C GLU A 42 4.85 -8.19 10.08
N GLY A 43 4.25 -7.62 11.13
CA GLY A 43 3.67 -6.27 11.08
C GLY A 43 4.69 -5.18 10.71
N LYS A 44 5.95 -5.31 11.14
CA LYS A 44 7.04 -4.38 10.78
C LYS A 44 7.42 -4.52 9.31
N GLU A 45 7.64 -5.74 8.84
CA GLU A 45 7.99 -6.04 7.45
C GLU A 45 6.89 -5.60 6.48
N ALA A 46 5.63 -5.90 6.80
CA ALA A 46 4.46 -5.48 6.02
C ALA A 46 4.35 -3.96 5.95
N THR A 47 4.67 -3.26 7.04
CA THR A 47 4.68 -1.78 7.06
C THR A 47 5.73 -1.21 6.13
N GLU A 48 6.95 -1.73 6.17
CA GLU A 48 8.05 -1.28 5.32
C GLU A 48 7.77 -1.58 3.84
N LEU A 49 7.27 -2.79 3.54
CA LEU A 49 6.90 -3.16 2.18
C LEU A 49 5.78 -2.27 1.63
N THR A 50 4.76 -1.97 2.45
CA THR A 50 3.67 -1.03 2.09
C THR A 50 4.25 0.34 1.71
N ARG A 51 5.15 0.89 2.52
CA ARG A 51 5.78 2.20 2.25
C ARG A 51 6.56 2.18 0.93
N ARG A 52 7.37 1.14 0.71
CA ARG A 52 8.15 0.97 -0.53
C ARG A 52 7.24 0.86 -1.75
N TRP A 53 6.15 0.10 -1.62
CA TRP A 53 5.18 -0.10 -2.68
C TRP A 53 4.50 1.23 -3.08
N PHE A 54 3.98 2.00 -2.12
CA PHE A 54 3.38 3.31 -2.42
C PHE A 54 4.39 4.32 -2.96
N ARG A 55 5.64 4.30 -2.49
CA ARG A 55 6.70 5.14 -3.04
C ARG A 55 7.01 4.82 -4.50
N LYS A 56 6.96 3.53 -4.87
CA LYS A 56 7.20 3.07 -6.24
C LYS A 56 6.03 3.36 -7.18
N HIS A 57 4.80 3.08 -6.74
CA HIS A 57 3.62 3.11 -7.61
C HIS A 57 2.88 4.45 -7.60
N TYR A 58 2.90 5.19 -6.49
CA TYR A 58 2.15 6.44 -6.32
C TYR A 58 2.97 7.57 -5.67
N PRO A 59 4.18 7.89 -6.19
CA PRO A 59 5.09 8.85 -5.55
C PRO A 59 4.48 10.24 -5.38
N LYS A 60 3.75 10.75 -6.39
CA LYS A 60 3.12 12.08 -6.35
C LYS A 60 2.04 12.17 -5.26
N HIS A 61 1.15 11.18 -5.20
CA HIS A 61 0.08 11.13 -4.20
C HIS A 61 0.64 10.97 -2.79
N LEU A 62 1.68 10.14 -2.63
CA LEU A 62 2.37 9.99 -1.35
C LEU A 62 3.03 11.30 -0.90
N ALA A 63 3.67 12.04 -1.81
CA ALA A 63 4.28 13.34 -1.49
C ALA A 63 3.23 14.37 -1.05
N ILE A 64 2.10 14.47 -1.76
CA ILE A 64 0.97 15.35 -1.39
C ILE A 64 0.44 14.99 0.00
N TYR A 65 0.22 13.69 0.25
CA TYR A 65 -0.24 13.21 1.55
C TYR A 65 0.72 13.56 2.69
N LEU A 66 2.03 13.34 2.50
CA LEU A 66 3.04 13.66 3.49
C LEU A 66 3.13 15.17 3.75
N LYS A 67 3.07 15.99 2.69
CA LYS A 67 3.02 17.46 2.81
C LYS A 67 1.81 17.90 3.63
N LYS A 68 0.62 17.36 3.37
CA LYS A 68 -0.60 17.71 4.14
C LYS A 68 -0.55 17.25 5.60
N ARG A 69 0.18 16.16 5.89
CA ARG A 69 0.20 15.55 7.22
C ARG A 69 1.30 16.10 8.14
N TYR A 70 2.41 16.56 7.56
CA TYR A 70 3.61 16.94 8.30
C TYR A 70 4.21 18.30 7.90
N GLY A 71 3.68 18.96 6.87
CA GLY A 71 4.05 20.32 6.47
C GLY A 71 3.01 21.31 6.96
#